data_AF-A0A7W0VPF9-F1
#
_entry.id   AF-A0A7W0VPF9-F1
#
_cell.length_a   1.000
_cell.length_b   1.000
_cell.length_c   1.000
_cell.angle_alpha   90.00
_cell.angle_beta   90.00
_cell.angle_gamma   90.00
#
_symmetry.space_group_name_H-M   'P 1'
#
loop_
_entity.id
_entity.type
_entity.pdbx_description
1 polymer ?
#
loop_
_entity_poly.entity_id
_entity_poly.type
_entity_poly.pdbx_seq_one_letter_code
_entity_poly.pdbx_strand_id
1 'polypeptide(L)'
;MRRFATALVLLTACADAGDGFDTTMETEAPLVGVDGSLDQADRSCHVVLRDLERNWTGFTFETVGSSWVWSGSVEISEAAAAEGLIPSAMFHMAPGGPWQSVDGVPVTAPATPGYVRYMLRLTHASLPGPGWSGTSLSNAKLEVVPYLRLPQGGRLFDHNRNPGDTENYVLRNPDLAVWSNATVCTPPAGPTRARLVFDANFTQRREGVLAPGGELTIVYDQARLTQCRHLRNGNALYGITAHVVFSPGQQRHAVSVRDSAATIPVPNDARSVALYFENTSASGCQAWDSNFGNNYVFDALVPPQWMGEVRTLITRDTSDPCQGGVPAQQGFSFDTWARQRAAIANGCFEVYQPGLTDRDDPDLWQKLDVKLHWRYVGQQAWQTTHVNFDRRIGNNARYRFGLRDVDPFRPYHCPEVTPTTTADGMYSQIRFEYYLSVNGGQLRPAPGGAYAGTFTDYVNGTQNCP
;
A
#
# COMPACT_ATOMS: atom_id res chain seq x y z
N MET A 1 -65.51 -18.31 -12.86
CA MET A 1 -64.09 -18.21 -13.26
C MET A 1 -63.22 -18.57 -12.06
N ARG A 2 -62.69 -19.80 -12.02
CA ARG A 2 -61.82 -20.30 -10.93
C ARG A 2 -60.36 -20.03 -11.31
N ARG A 3 -59.62 -19.30 -10.47
CA ARG A 3 -58.17 -19.07 -10.64
C ARG A 3 -57.42 -20.23 -9.98
N PHE A 4 -56.65 -20.97 -10.76
CA PHE A 4 -55.67 -21.94 -10.27
C PHE A 4 -54.39 -21.18 -9.89
N ALA A 5 -53.97 -21.31 -8.64
CA ALA A 5 -52.68 -20.87 -8.16
C ALA A 5 -51.67 -22.01 -8.38
N THR A 6 -50.74 -21.83 -9.31
CA THR A 6 -49.64 -22.77 -9.56
C THR A 6 -48.54 -22.50 -8.53
N ALA A 7 -48.40 -23.40 -7.55
CA ALA A 7 -47.30 -23.40 -6.60
C ALA A 7 -46.03 -23.89 -7.32
N LEU A 8 -45.05 -23.01 -7.48
CA LEU A 8 -43.73 -23.33 -8.01
C LEU A 8 -42.89 -23.93 -6.87
N VAL A 9 -42.76 -25.25 -6.85
CA VAL A 9 -41.87 -25.97 -5.93
C VAL A 9 -40.45 -25.83 -6.45
N LEU A 10 -39.64 -25.00 -5.80
CA LEU A 10 -38.20 -24.93 -6.00
C LEU A 10 -37.55 -26.17 -5.38
N LEU A 11 -37.24 -27.16 -6.22
CA LEU A 11 -36.36 -28.27 -5.87
C LEU A 11 -34.92 -27.73 -5.80
N THR A 12 -34.43 -27.40 -4.61
CA THR A 12 -33.00 -27.26 -4.34
C THR A 12 -32.34 -28.64 -4.48
N ALA A 13 -31.70 -28.86 -5.62
CA ALA A 13 -30.79 -29.99 -5.79
C ALA A 13 -29.58 -29.77 -4.89
N CYS A 14 -29.36 -30.65 -3.91
CA CYS A 14 -28.06 -30.80 -3.28
C CYS A 14 -27.12 -31.39 -4.34
N ALA A 15 -26.45 -30.54 -5.10
CA ALA A 15 -25.28 -30.95 -5.85
C ALA A 15 -24.18 -31.23 -4.83
N ASP A 16 -23.71 -32.48 -4.75
CA ASP A 16 -22.43 -32.76 -4.11
C ASP A 16 -21.40 -31.83 -4.74
N ALA A 17 -20.88 -30.90 -3.94
CA ALA A 17 -19.77 -30.05 -4.31
C ALA A 17 -18.55 -30.96 -4.43
N GLY A 18 -18.43 -31.68 -5.56
CA GLY A 18 -17.19 -32.33 -5.93
C GLY A 18 -16.07 -31.31 -5.79
N ASP A 19 -14.97 -31.71 -5.17
CA ASP A 19 -13.84 -30.85 -4.84
C ASP A 19 -13.46 -29.99 -6.05
N GLY A 20 -13.93 -28.74 -6.09
CA GLY A 20 -13.95 -27.87 -7.27
C GLY A 20 -12.58 -27.34 -7.68
N PHE A 21 -11.52 -28.10 -7.41
CA PHE A 21 -10.11 -27.73 -7.55
C PHE A 21 -9.42 -28.46 -8.71
N ASP A 22 -10.12 -29.26 -9.51
CA ASP A 22 -9.49 -30.32 -10.32
C ASP A 22 -9.17 -29.96 -11.79
N THR A 23 -8.98 -28.68 -12.12
CA THR A 23 -8.54 -28.29 -13.47
C THR A 23 -7.28 -27.44 -13.41
N THR A 24 -6.14 -28.14 -13.32
CA THR A 24 -4.85 -27.55 -13.72
C THR A 24 -4.79 -27.48 -15.24
N MET A 25 -4.44 -26.31 -15.79
CA MET A 25 -4.32 -26.09 -17.23
C MET A 25 -2.94 -25.54 -17.58
N GLU A 26 -2.34 -26.02 -18.66
CA GLU A 26 -1.14 -25.42 -19.22
C GLU A 26 -1.42 -23.97 -19.64
N THR A 27 -0.48 -23.07 -19.41
CA THR A 27 -0.61 -21.64 -19.69
C THR A 27 0.71 -21.07 -20.18
N GLU A 28 0.68 -19.94 -20.89
CA GLU A 28 1.90 -19.24 -21.30
C GLU A 28 2.52 -18.47 -20.13
N ALA A 29 3.83 -18.26 -20.15
CA ALA A 29 4.54 -17.42 -19.19
C ALA A 29 3.96 -15.99 -19.13
N PRO A 30 4.18 -15.22 -18.04
CA PRO A 30 3.82 -13.81 -18.01
C PRO A 30 4.49 -13.04 -19.15
N LEU A 31 3.72 -12.24 -19.90
CA LEU A 31 4.21 -11.44 -21.02
C LEU A 31 4.12 -9.94 -20.71
N VAL A 32 4.33 -9.55 -19.44
CA VAL A 32 4.25 -8.15 -19.01
C VAL A 32 5.32 -7.33 -19.73
N GLY A 33 4.91 -6.23 -20.37
CA GLY A 33 5.81 -5.33 -21.11
C GLY A 33 6.25 -5.83 -22.49
N VAL A 34 5.74 -6.96 -22.97
CA VAL A 34 5.98 -7.45 -24.34
C VAL A 34 5.01 -6.76 -25.31
N ASP A 35 5.52 -6.29 -26.45
CA ASP A 35 4.69 -5.64 -27.46
C ASP A 35 3.53 -6.54 -27.92
N GLY A 36 2.30 -5.99 -27.86
CA GLY A 36 1.07 -6.71 -28.20
C GLY A 36 0.47 -7.56 -27.08
N SER A 37 1.17 -7.72 -25.95
CA SER A 37 0.61 -8.32 -24.75
C SER A 37 -0.31 -7.35 -24.01
N LEU A 38 -1.38 -7.89 -23.42
CA LEU A 38 -2.29 -7.17 -22.53
C LEU A 38 -2.02 -7.48 -21.05
N ASP A 39 -0.96 -8.24 -20.76
CA ASP A 39 -0.55 -8.57 -19.41
C ASP A 39 -0.01 -7.33 -18.69
N GLN A 40 -0.44 -7.14 -17.45
CA GLN A 40 -0.14 -5.98 -16.61
C GLN A 40 0.26 -6.43 -15.21
N ALA A 41 1.10 -5.64 -14.56
CA ALA A 41 1.40 -5.82 -13.15
C ALA A 41 0.34 -5.11 -12.28
N ASP A 42 -0.37 -5.88 -11.46
CA ASP A 42 -1.17 -5.36 -10.37
C ASP A 42 -0.27 -4.81 -9.29
N ARG A 43 -0.46 -3.52 -9.08
CA ARG A 43 0.12 -2.77 -7.99
C ARG A 43 -0.99 -2.07 -7.19
N SER A 44 -2.20 -2.05 -7.74
CA SER A 44 -3.38 -1.36 -7.20
C SER A 44 -4.13 -2.20 -6.18
N CYS A 45 -3.57 -3.36 -5.80
CA CYS A 45 -4.19 -4.32 -4.89
C CYS A 45 -5.55 -4.84 -5.38
N HIS A 46 -5.69 -5.09 -6.68
CA HIS A 46 -6.85 -5.80 -7.22
C HIS A 46 -6.77 -7.31 -7.00
N VAL A 47 -5.58 -7.88 -6.92
CA VAL A 47 -5.30 -9.29 -6.63
C VAL A 47 -4.06 -9.43 -5.75
N VAL A 48 -4.18 -10.18 -4.65
CA VAL A 48 -3.13 -10.27 -3.63
C VAL A 48 -3.00 -11.70 -3.15
N LEU A 49 -1.82 -12.32 -3.32
CA LEU A 49 -1.47 -13.54 -2.60
C LEU A 49 -1.36 -13.22 -1.12
N ARG A 50 -2.15 -13.88 -0.30
CA ARG A 50 -2.04 -13.76 1.16
C ARG A 50 -1.04 -14.78 1.68
N ASP A 51 -1.18 -16.03 1.29
CA ASP A 51 -0.32 -17.13 1.71
C ASP A 51 -0.39 -18.27 0.69
N LEU A 52 0.61 -19.15 0.71
CA LEU A 52 0.63 -20.38 -0.06
C LEU A 52 1.65 -21.35 0.55
N GLU A 53 1.21 -22.46 1.10
CA GLU A 53 2.09 -23.42 1.77
C GLU A 53 1.68 -24.86 1.48
N ARG A 54 2.57 -25.81 1.79
CA ARG A 54 2.25 -27.24 1.70
C ARG A 54 1.18 -27.58 2.73
N ASN A 55 0.12 -28.27 2.31
CA ASN A 55 -0.96 -28.60 3.22
C ASN A 55 -0.50 -29.67 4.25
N TRP A 56 -0.41 -29.29 5.51
CA TRP A 56 0.04 -30.17 6.59
C TRP A 56 -1.13 -30.97 7.18
N THR A 57 -1.01 -32.30 7.21
CA THR A 57 -2.05 -33.20 7.75
C THR A 57 -1.82 -33.60 9.21
N GLY A 58 -0.86 -32.96 9.89
CA GLY A 58 -0.51 -33.25 11.30
C GLY A 58 0.78 -34.05 11.47
N PHE A 59 1.11 -34.93 10.53
CA PHE A 59 2.33 -35.77 10.57
C PHE A 59 3.11 -35.79 9.26
N THR A 60 2.45 -35.49 8.14
CA THR A 60 3.03 -35.40 6.81
C THR A 60 2.37 -34.26 6.04
N PHE A 61 2.88 -33.96 4.86
CA PHE A 61 2.17 -33.12 3.90
C PHE A 61 1.19 -33.97 3.09
N GLU A 62 0.07 -33.37 2.72
CA GLU A 62 -0.88 -33.94 1.78
C GLU A 62 -0.20 -34.16 0.41
N THR A 63 -0.58 -35.23 -0.28
CA THR A 63 -0.03 -35.59 -1.59
C THR A 63 -1.12 -35.99 -2.56
N VAL A 64 -0.93 -35.64 -3.84
CA VAL A 64 -1.65 -36.22 -4.97
C VAL A 64 -0.64 -36.96 -5.84
N GLY A 65 -0.75 -38.28 -5.90
CA GLY A 65 0.28 -39.13 -6.50
C GLY A 65 1.61 -39.00 -5.76
N SER A 66 2.69 -38.65 -6.47
CA SER A 66 4.04 -38.47 -5.90
C SER A 66 4.40 -37.01 -5.59
N SER A 67 3.45 -36.08 -5.70
CA SER A 67 3.64 -34.64 -5.49
C SER A 67 2.91 -34.18 -4.24
N TRP A 68 3.48 -33.23 -3.51
CA TRP A 68 2.77 -32.55 -2.42
C TRP A 68 1.65 -31.66 -2.95
N VAL A 69 0.74 -31.28 -2.08
CA VAL A 69 -0.31 -30.30 -2.36
C VAL A 69 0.03 -28.98 -1.69
N TRP A 70 -0.09 -27.88 -2.42
CA TRP A 70 -0.04 -26.54 -1.87
C TRP A 70 -1.44 -25.98 -1.78
N SER A 71 -1.75 -25.33 -0.67
CA SER A 71 -2.99 -24.58 -0.47
C SER A 71 -2.65 -23.20 0.06
N GLY A 72 -3.47 -22.21 -0.29
CA GLY A 72 -3.27 -20.86 0.21
C GLY A 72 -4.42 -19.94 -0.15
N SER A 73 -4.43 -18.75 0.43
CA SER A 73 -5.46 -17.77 0.12
C SER A 73 -5.00 -16.67 -0.83
N VAL A 74 -5.87 -16.35 -1.79
CA VAL A 74 -5.77 -15.17 -2.66
C VAL A 74 -7.00 -14.31 -2.41
N GLU A 75 -6.79 -13.00 -2.34
CA GLU A 75 -7.86 -12.04 -2.20
C GLU A 75 -7.91 -11.13 -3.42
N ILE A 76 -9.12 -10.79 -3.84
CA ILE A 76 -9.33 -9.77 -4.87
C ILE A 76 -10.20 -8.65 -4.33
N SER A 77 -10.01 -7.44 -4.83
CA SER A 77 -10.82 -6.29 -4.42
C SER A 77 -12.33 -6.57 -4.62
N GLU A 78 -13.19 -6.06 -3.74
CA GLU A 78 -14.65 -6.18 -3.89
C GLU A 78 -15.15 -5.68 -5.25
N ALA A 79 -14.50 -4.65 -5.82
CA ALA A 79 -14.79 -4.16 -7.17
C ALA A 79 -14.50 -5.22 -8.25
N ALA A 80 -13.32 -5.84 -8.23
CA ALA A 80 -12.97 -6.93 -9.16
C ALA A 80 -13.91 -8.14 -9.00
N ALA A 81 -14.28 -8.48 -7.77
CA ALA A 81 -15.24 -9.55 -7.51
C ALA A 81 -16.65 -9.20 -8.03
N ALA A 82 -17.09 -7.94 -7.90
CA ALA A 82 -18.37 -7.47 -8.41
C ALA A 82 -18.44 -7.47 -9.95
N GLU A 83 -17.30 -7.36 -10.63
CA GLU A 83 -17.17 -7.56 -12.08
C GLU A 83 -17.19 -9.05 -12.48
N GLY A 84 -17.27 -9.96 -11.52
CA GLY A 84 -17.27 -11.41 -11.75
C GLY A 84 -15.90 -11.98 -12.08
N LEU A 85 -14.82 -11.26 -11.80
CA LEU A 85 -13.46 -11.76 -12.02
C LEU A 85 -13.14 -12.85 -11.00
N ILE A 86 -12.45 -13.89 -11.46
CA ILE A 86 -11.99 -15.01 -10.64
C ILE A 86 -10.46 -14.94 -10.59
N PRO A 87 -9.83 -14.92 -9.40
CA PRO A 87 -8.39 -15.00 -9.31
C PRO A 87 -7.92 -16.39 -9.70
N SER A 88 -6.82 -16.44 -10.43
CA SER A 88 -6.09 -17.67 -10.75
C SER A 88 -4.68 -17.56 -10.20
N ALA A 89 -3.93 -18.66 -10.17
CA ALA A 89 -2.49 -18.63 -9.98
C ALA A 89 -1.81 -19.50 -11.02
N MET A 90 -0.74 -18.96 -11.62
CA MET A 90 0.14 -19.73 -12.47
C MET A 90 1.40 -20.15 -11.70
N PHE A 91 1.95 -21.31 -12.02
CA PHE A 91 3.12 -21.86 -11.36
C PHE A 91 3.96 -22.74 -12.29
N HIS A 92 5.25 -22.85 -12.00
CA HIS A 92 6.15 -23.82 -12.66
C HIS A 92 7.36 -24.16 -11.78
N MET A 93 8.03 -25.27 -12.11
CA MET A 93 9.31 -25.63 -11.52
C MET A 93 10.45 -24.99 -12.30
N ALA A 94 11.16 -24.05 -11.67
CA ALA A 94 12.29 -23.39 -12.26
C ALA A 94 13.60 -24.18 -12.04
N PRO A 95 14.54 -24.15 -13.01
CA PRO A 95 14.41 -23.52 -14.32
C PRO A 95 13.72 -24.46 -15.34
N GLY A 96 12.77 -23.94 -16.11
CA GLY A 96 12.35 -24.53 -17.39
C GLY A 96 11.16 -25.51 -17.38
N GLY A 97 10.44 -25.67 -16.27
CA GLY A 97 9.16 -26.37 -16.28
C GLY A 97 8.09 -25.61 -17.08
N PRO A 98 7.10 -26.30 -17.69
CA PRO A 98 5.97 -25.61 -18.32
C PRO A 98 5.14 -24.89 -17.26
N TRP A 99 4.60 -23.73 -17.63
CA TRP A 99 3.68 -23.00 -16.77
C TRP A 99 2.32 -23.70 -16.74
N GLN A 100 1.82 -23.86 -15.53
CA GLN A 100 0.50 -24.40 -15.22
C GLN A 100 -0.33 -23.33 -14.54
N SER A 101 -1.65 -23.42 -14.58
CA SER A 101 -2.57 -22.49 -13.94
C SER A 101 -3.69 -23.24 -13.22
N VAL A 102 -4.14 -22.68 -12.10
CA VAL A 102 -5.35 -23.10 -11.38
C VAL A 102 -6.21 -21.89 -11.08
N ASP A 103 -7.53 -22.07 -11.12
CA ASP A 103 -8.49 -21.04 -10.72
C ASP A 103 -8.76 -21.13 -9.21
N GLY A 104 -8.97 -19.98 -8.57
CA GLY A 104 -9.31 -19.89 -7.17
C GLY A 104 -10.78 -20.21 -6.93
N VAL A 105 -11.07 -20.88 -5.81
CA VAL A 105 -12.43 -21.22 -5.39
C VAL A 105 -12.88 -20.27 -4.29
N PRO A 106 -14.05 -19.62 -4.39
CA PRO A 106 -14.51 -18.70 -3.35
C PRO A 106 -14.68 -19.43 -2.01
N VAL A 107 -14.30 -18.78 -0.91
CA VAL A 107 -14.45 -19.32 0.45
C VAL A 107 -15.17 -18.33 1.36
N THR A 108 -15.86 -18.85 2.37
CA THR A 108 -16.58 -18.02 3.36
C THR A 108 -15.67 -17.51 4.49
N ALA A 109 -14.38 -17.84 4.46
CA ALA A 109 -13.41 -17.35 5.43
C ALA A 109 -13.32 -15.81 5.38
N PRO A 110 -13.17 -15.13 6.52
CA PRO A 110 -13.08 -13.67 6.55
C PRO A 110 -11.96 -13.15 5.65
N ALA A 111 -12.27 -12.15 4.82
CA ALA A 111 -11.30 -11.46 3.98
C ALA A 111 -10.81 -10.16 4.64
N THR A 112 -9.74 -9.58 4.10
CA THR A 112 -9.36 -8.19 4.41
C THR A 112 -10.52 -7.25 4.06
N PRO A 113 -10.86 -6.23 4.87
CA PRO A 113 -11.92 -5.28 4.53
C PRO A 113 -11.73 -4.70 3.12
N GLY A 114 -12.78 -4.77 2.28
CA GLY A 114 -12.71 -4.35 0.87
C GLY A 114 -12.28 -5.44 -0.11
N TYR A 115 -12.15 -6.70 0.34
CA TYR A 115 -11.75 -7.84 -0.48
C TYR A 115 -12.71 -9.01 -0.37
N VAL A 116 -12.67 -9.88 -1.37
CA VAL A 116 -13.30 -11.21 -1.38
C VAL A 116 -12.19 -12.26 -1.41
N ARG A 117 -12.33 -13.32 -0.59
CA ARG A 117 -11.31 -14.36 -0.43
C ARG A 117 -11.63 -15.60 -1.25
N TYR A 118 -10.58 -16.12 -1.88
CA TYR A 118 -10.57 -17.36 -2.63
C TYR A 118 -9.45 -18.27 -2.09
N MET A 119 -9.64 -19.58 -2.22
CA MET A 119 -8.64 -20.60 -1.95
C MET A 119 -7.98 -21.00 -3.26
N LEU A 120 -6.66 -21.02 -3.29
CA LEU A 120 -5.85 -21.65 -4.33
C LEU A 120 -5.41 -23.03 -3.84
N ARG A 121 -5.39 -23.99 -4.75
CA ARG A 121 -4.90 -25.34 -4.48
C ARG A 121 -4.09 -25.85 -5.66
N LEU A 122 -2.80 -26.08 -5.47
CA LEU A 122 -1.90 -26.54 -6.53
C LEU A 122 -1.73 -28.06 -6.41
N THR A 123 -2.23 -28.79 -7.41
CA THR A 123 -2.14 -30.25 -7.49
C THR A 123 -1.68 -30.65 -8.88
N HIS A 124 -0.36 -30.81 -9.06
CA HIS A 124 0.20 -31.21 -10.35
C HIS A 124 1.42 -32.11 -10.17
N ALA A 125 1.58 -33.10 -11.05
CA ALA A 125 2.63 -34.12 -10.97
C ALA A 125 4.07 -33.57 -11.11
N SER A 126 4.23 -32.36 -11.65
CA SER A 126 5.54 -31.69 -11.72
C SER A 126 5.97 -31.06 -10.40
N LEU A 127 5.07 -30.93 -9.43
CA LEU A 127 5.39 -30.31 -8.16
C LEU A 127 6.27 -31.23 -7.29
N PRO A 128 7.12 -30.68 -6.41
CA PRO A 128 7.94 -31.44 -5.49
C PRO A 128 7.11 -32.38 -4.62
N GLY A 129 7.69 -33.50 -4.20
CA GLY A 129 7.01 -34.44 -3.33
C GLY A 129 7.95 -35.41 -2.63
N PRO A 130 7.42 -36.36 -1.84
CA PRO A 130 8.22 -37.22 -0.97
C PRO A 130 9.14 -38.19 -1.73
N GLY A 131 8.87 -38.45 -3.02
CA GLY A 131 9.71 -39.29 -3.87
C GLY A 131 10.97 -38.60 -4.41
N TRP A 132 11.13 -37.30 -4.19
CA TRP A 132 12.30 -36.56 -4.67
C TRP A 132 13.51 -36.81 -3.76
N SER A 133 14.70 -36.87 -4.36
CA SER A 133 15.94 -36.96 -3.58
C SER A 133 16.15 -35.71 -2.72
N GLY A 134 16.88 -35.83 -1.61
CA GLY A 134 17.22 -34.67 -0.77
C GLY A 134 17.92 -33.55 -1.57
N THR A 135 18.78 -33.92 -2.51
CA THR A 135 19.43 -32.96 -3.43
C THR A 135 18.42 -32.27 -4.34
N SER A 136 17.49 -33.03 -4.94
CA SER A 136 16.42 -32.47 -5.79
C SER A 136 15.53 -31.51 -5.01
N LEU A 137 15.14 -31.86 -3.77
CA LEU A 137 14.35 -31.00 -2.90
C LEU A 137 15.12 -29.73 -2.49
N SER A 138 16.41 -29.85 -2.17
CA SER A 138 17.24 -28.69 -1.80
C SER A 138 17.40 -27.69 -2.94
N ASN A 139 17.34 -28.16 -4.19
CA ASN A 139 17.43 -27.35 -5.39
C ASN A 139 16.06 -26.95 -5.97
N ALA A 140 14.96 -27.42 -5.37
CA ALA A 140 13.62 -27.14 -5.85
C ALA A 140 13.32 -25.64 -5.74
N LYS A 141 12.93 -25.05 -6.88
CA LYS A 141 12.46 -23.66 -6.99
C LYS A 141 11.09 -23.68 -7.64
N LEU A 142 10.04 -23.49 -6.83
CA LEU A 142 8.68 -23.34 -7.32
C LEU A 142 8.41 -21.85 -7.47
N GLU A 143 8.06 -21.41 -8.68
CA GLU A 143 7.64 -20.03 -8.93
C GLU A 143 6.13 -19.98 -9.07
N VAL A 144 5.51 -18.96 -8.46
CA VAL A 144 4.05 -18.77 -8.47
C VAL A 144 3.72 -17.30 -8.72
N VAL A 145 2.66 -17.02 -9.47
CA VAL A 145 2.13 -15.67 -9.66
C VAL A 145 0.60 -15.72 -9.72
N PRO A 146 -0.11 -15.12 -8.75
CA PRO A 146 -1.56 -14.92 -8.87
C PRO A 146 -1.89 -13.86 -9.90
N TYR A 147 -3.06 -13.99 -10.52
CA TYR A 147 -3.55 -13.01 -11.48
C TYR A 147 -5.06 -12.99 -11.58
N LEU A 148 -5.59 -11.91 -12.16
CA LEU A 148 -6.97 -11.81 -12.66
C LEU A 148 -6.96 -11.93 -14.19
N ARG A 149 -7.91 -12.67 -14.76
CA ARG A 149 -8.17 -12.65 -16.21
C ARG A 149 -9.04 -11.43 -16.53
N LEU A 150 -8.59 -10.60 -17.44
CA LEU A 150 -9.33 -9.38 -17.80
C LEU A 150 -10.35 -9.66 -18.92
N PRO A 151 -11.55 -9.05 -18.90
CA PRO A 151 -12.58 -9.27 -19.93
C PRO A 151 -12.12 -8.96 -21.37
N GLN A 152 -11.24 -7.98 -21.52
CA GLN A 152 -10.64 -7.57 -22.80
C GLN A 152 -9.50 -8.49 -23.28
N GLY A 153 -9.20 -9.57 -22.55
CA GLY A 153 -7.98 -10.35 -22.73
C GLY A 153 -6.81 -9.83 -21.90
N GLY A 154 -5.78 -10.66 -21.76
CA GLY A 154 -4.65 -10.40 -20.87
C GLY A 154 -4.90 -10.77 -19.40
N ARG A 155 -3.85 -10.59 -18.59
CA ARG A 155 -3.84 -10.93 -17.16
C ARG A 155 -3.31 -9.76 -16.34
N LEU A 156 -3.88 -9.57 -15.17
CA LEU A 156 -3.41 -8.59 -14.19
C LEU A 156 -2.74 -9.33 -13.02
N PHE A 157 -1.42 -9.32 -12.96
CA PHE A 157 -0.60 -10.16 -12.07
C PHE A 157 -0.32 -9.52 -10.71
N ASP A 158 -0.41 -10.25 -9.60
CA ASP A 158 -0.06 -9.72 -8.28
C ASP A 158 1.44 -9.38 -8.17
N HIS A 159 1.76 -8.08 -8.20
CA HIS A 159 3.09 -7.54 -7.91
C HIS A 159 3.05 -6.60 -6.70
N ASN A 160 2.16 -6.84 -5.74
CA ASN A 160 2.05 -6.00 -4.55
C ASN A 160 3.17 -6.28 -3.52
N ARG A 161 3.86 -7.42 -3.63
CA ARG A 161 5.02 -7.80 -2.80
C ARG A 161 6.36 -7.78 -3.52
N ASN A 162 6.38 -8.09 -4.82
CA ASN A 162 7.60 -8.21 -5.60
C ASN A 162 7.90 -6.89 -6.32
N PRO A 163 9.11 -6.30 -6.21
CA PRO A 163 9.40 -4.99 -6.78
C PRO A 163 9.44 -4.96 -8.32
N GLY A 164 9.75 -6.06 -9.02
CA GLY A 164 9.75 -6.10 -10.48
C GLY A 164 8.43 -6.58 -11.09
N ASP A 165 8.05 -6.01 -12.24
CA ASP A 165 6.80 -6.34 -12.98
C ASP A 165 6.81 -7.74 -13.62
N THR A 166 7.95 -8.41 -13.62
CA THR A 166 8.11 -9.79 -14.11
C THR A 166 8.60 -10.73 -13.01
N GLU A 167 8.64 -10.26 -11.76
CA GLU A 167 9.13 -11.06 -10.63
C GLU A 167 8.03 -11.93 -10.02
N ASN A 168 8.35 -13.21 -9.87
CA ASN A 168 7.44 -14.21 -9.35
C ASN A 168 7.64 -14.41 -7.85
N TYR A 169 6.62 -14.92 -7.15
CA TYR A 169 6.85 -15.51 -5.83
C TYR A 169 7.74 -16.74 -5.99
N VAL A 170 8.84 -16.79 -5.24
CA VAL A 170 9.81 -17.90 -5.33
C VAL A 170 9.82 -18.68 -4.03
N LEU A 171 9.26 -19.88 -4.06
CA LEU A 171 9.22 -20.82 -2.96
C LEU A 171 10.48 -21.71 -3.03
N ARG A 172 11.29 -21.70 -1.96
CA ARG A 172 12.54 -22.46 -1.85
C ARG A 172 12.57 -23.27 -0.56
N ASN A 173 13.34 -24.36 -0.57
CA ASN A 173 13.67 -25.12 0.64
C ASN A 173 14.40 -24.22 1.68
N PRO A 174 14.13 -24.34 2.99
CA PRO A 174 13.31 -25.36 3.67
C PRO A 174 11.79 -25.13 3.63
N ASP A 175 11.36 -23.88 3.45
CA ASP A 175 9.98 -23.48 3.72
C ASP A 175 9.03 -23.94 2.61
N LEU A 176 9.43 -23.77 1.34
CA LEU A 176 8.61 -24.00 0.15
C LEU A 176 7.20 -23.38 0.32
N ALA A 177 7.17 -22.13 0.81
CA ALA A 177 5.95 -21.41 1.16
C ALA A 177 6.07 -19.91 0.85
N VAL A 178 4.92 -19.29 0.61
CA VAL A 178 4.70 -17.84 0.70
C VAL A 178 3.99 -17.60 2.02
N TRP A 179 4.71 -17.03 2.98
CA TRP A 179 4.15 -16.76 4.30
C TRP A 179 3.14 -15.61 4.27
N SER A 180 2.19 -15.65 5.20
CA SER A 180 1.20 -14.59 5.35
C SER A 180 1.86 -13.24 5.65
N ASN A 181 1.41 -12.19 4.95
CA ASN A 181 1.85 -10.83 5.21
C ASN A 181 0.63 -9.89 5.24
N ALA A 182 0.18 -9.56 6.46
CA ALA A 182 -0.99 -8.74 6.68
C ALA A 182 -0.80 -7.26 6.30
N THR A 183 0.44 -6.78 6.10
CA THR A 183 0.69 -5.37 5.73
C THR A 183 0.57 -5.10 4.23
N VAL A 184 0.51 -6.14 3.42
CA VAL A 184 0.38 -6.00 1.98
C VAL A 184 -1.05 -5.61 1.69
N CYS A 185 -1.27 -4.48 1.02
CA CYS A 185 -2.60 -4.04 0.62
C CYS A 185 -3.60 -3.88 1.78
N THR A 186 -3.12 -3.54 2.98
CA THR A 186 -3.99 -3.16 4.10
C THR A 186 -4.45 -1.72 3.90
N PRO A 187 -5.74 -1.41 4.15
CA PRO A 187 -6.16 -0.02 4.30
C PRO A 187 -5.29 0.67 5.37
N PRO A 188 -4.93 1.96 5.22
CA PRO A 188 -4.17 2.68 6.24
C PRO A 188 -4.88 2.57 7.59
N ALA A 189 -4.12 2.20 8.64
CA ALA A 189 -4.69 1.95 9.96
C ALA A 189 -5.11 3.26 10.64
N GLY A 190 -6.40 3.37 10.99
CA GLY A 190 -7.00 4.44 11.79
C GLY A 190 -8.04 5.28 11.01
N PRO A 191 -9.05 5.85 11.67
CA PRO A 191 -9.97 6.79 11.03
C PRO A 191 -9.17 8.04 10.62
N THR A 192 -8.87 8.16 9.34
CA THR A 192 -8.29 9.40 8.81
C THR A 192 -9.39 10.45 8.75
N ARG A 193 -9.09 11.66 9.23
CA ARG A 193 -10.00 12.80 9.16
C ARG A 193 -9.40 13.88 8.29
N ALA A 194 -10.15 14.33 7.30
CA ALA A 194 -9.85 15.51 6.53
C ALA A 194 -10.84 16.62 6.82
N ARG A 195 -10.36 17.86 6.76
CA ARG A 195 -11.19 19.06 6.73
C ARG A 195 -10.90 19.87 5.48
N LEU A 196 -11.88 20.04 4.61
CA LEU A 196 -11.80 20.95 3.46
C LEU A 196 -12.39 22.29 3.88
N VAL A 197 -11.56 23.32 3.91
CA VAL A 197 -11.94 24.65 4.35
C VAL A 197 -12.01 25.58 3.15
N PHE A 198 -13.13 26.28 3.03
CA PHE A 198 -13.44 27.26 2.00
C PHE A 198 -13.69 28.61 2.66
N ASP A 199 -12.65 29.45 2.70
CA ASP A 199 -12.66 30.73 3.43
C ASP A 199 -13.32 31.85 2.61
N ALA A 200 -13.79 32.92 3.28
CA ALA A 200 -14.51 34.06 2.69
C ALA A 200 -13.75 34.79 1.57
N ASN A 201 -12.42 34.77 1.62
CA ASN A 201 -11.52 35.36 0.62
C ASN A 201 -11.32 34.47 -0.63
N PHE A 202 -12.18 33.46 -0.80
CA PHE A 202 -12.11 32.46 -1.86
C PHE A 202 -10.88 31.54 -1.81
N THR A 203 -10.09 31.53 -0.74
CA THR A 203 -9.04 30.52 -0.58
C THR A 203 -9.62 29.18 -0.14
N GLN A 204 -9.02 28.10 -0.61
CA GLN A 204 -9.37 26.74 -0.23
C GLN A 204 -8.14 25.98 0.24
N ARG A 205 -8.32 25.08 1.19
CA ARG A 205 -7.23 24.34 1.81
C ARG A 205 -7.74 23.06 2.45
N ARG A 206 -6.86 22.05 2.50
CA ARG A 206 -7.10 20.78 3.19
C ARG A 206 -6.31 20.77 4.50
N GLU A 207 -6.99 20.49 5.60
CA GLU A 207 -6.38 20.10 6.87
C GLU A 207 -6.55 18.58 7.05
N GLY A 208 -5.56 17.92 7.64
CA GLY A 208 -5.62 16.48 7.85
C GLY A 208 -5.50 15.65 6.56
N VAL A 209 -5.86 14.37 6.68
CA VAL A 209 -5.62 13.34 5.65
C VAL A 209 -6.97 12.91 5.09
N LEU A 210 -7.19 13.15 3.80
CA LEU A 210 -8.34 12.60 3.09
C LEU A 210 -7.93 11.20 2.65
N ALA A 211 -8.41 10.14 3.30
CA ALA A 211 -8.09 8.78 2.89
C ALA A 211 -9.36 7.93 2.76
N PRO A 212 -9.33 6.88 1.92
CA PRO A 212 -10.44 5.95 1.83
C PRO A 212 -10.80 5.34 3.19
N GLY A 213 -12.10 5.21 3.45
CA GLY A 213 -12.63 4.74 4.74
C GLY A 213 -12.56 5.75 5.90
N GLY A 214 -12.04 6.96 5.64
CA GLY A 214 -11.98 8.05 6.60
C GLY A 214 -13.29 8.87 6.72
N GLU A 215 -13.18 10.04 7.35
CA GLU A 215 -14.25 11.05 7.41
C GLU A 215 -13.79 12.36 6.76
N LEU A 216 -14.67 12.97 5.98
CA LEU A 216 -14.49 14.27 5.36
C LEU A 216 -15.40 15.30 6.02
N THR A 217 -14.80 16.33 6.61
CA THR A 217 -15.50 17.50 7.13
C THR A 217 -15.37 18.67 6.16
N ILE A 218 -16.48 19.29 5.78
CA ILE A 218 -16.55 20.43 4.87
C ILE A 218 -16.88 21.67 5.70
N VAL A 219 -15.97 22.64 5.73
CA VAL A 219 -16.14 23.93 6.40
C VAL A 219 -16.26 25.00 5.32
N TYR A 220 -17.42 25.65 5.26
CA TYR A 220 -17.72 26.62 4.23
C TYR A 220 -18.06 27.96 4.87
N ASP A 221 -17.32 29.01 4.52
CA ASP A 221 -17.68 30.37 4.89
C ASP A 221 -18.79 30.85 3.96
N GLN A 222 -19.97 31.12 4.54
CA GLN A 222 -21.12 31.56 3.76
C GLN A 222 -20.78 32.79 2.90
N ALA A 223 -19.90 33.70 3.36
CA ALA A 223 -19.56 34.97 2.71
C ALA A 223 -19.04 34.80 1.27
N ARG A 224 -18.63 33.60 0.86
CA ARG A 224 -18.28 33.27 -0.54
C ARG A 224 -19.48 33.31 -1.50
N LEU A 225 -20.69 33.03 -1.01
CA LEU A 225 -21.90 32.90 -1.82
C LEU A 225 -23.06 33.72 -1.23
N THR A 226 -22.94 35.05 -1.37
CA THR A 226 -23.93 36.03 -0.89
C THR A 226 -25.13 36.20 -1.81
N GLN A 227 -25.00 35.81 -3.08
CA GLN A 227 -26.09 35.83 -4.05
C GLN A 227 -27.22 34.91 -3.59
N CYS A 228 -28.46 35.26 -3.94
CA CYS A 228 -29.65 34.48 -3.60
C CYS A 228 -29.93 34.29 -2.10
N ARG A 229 -29.29 35.05 -1.20
CA ARG A 229 -29.72 35.05 0.20
C ARG A 229 -31.03 35.81 0.36
N HIS A 230 -32.03 35.16 0.95
CA HIS A 230 -33.32 35.76 1.24
C HIS A 230 -33.64 35.68 2.73
N LEU A 231 -34.04 36.82 3.32
CA LEU A 231 -34.51 36.90 4.70
C LEU A 231 -35.98 37.33 4.72
N ARG A 232 -36.79 36.70 5.57
CA ARG A 232 -38.15 37.16 5.87
C ARG A 232 -38.36 37.16 7.37
N ASN A 233 -38.66 38.34 7.92
CA ASN A 233 -38.83 38.55 9.37
C ASN A 233 -37.63 38.04 10.18
N GLY A 234 -36.41 38.28 9.69
CA GLY A 234 -35.17 37.82 10.32
C GLY A 234 -34.81 36.34 10.09
N ASN A 235 -35.70 35.54 9.50
CA ASN A 235 -35.43 34.13 9.22
C ASN A 235 -34.75 33.94 7.86
N ALA A 236 -33.69 33.14 7.83
CA ALA A 236 -33.03 32.73 6.60
C ALA A 236 -33.91 31.77 5.80
N LEU A 237 -34.39 32.24 4.65
CA LEU A 237 -35.15 31.49 3.66
C LEU A 237 -34.27 31.06 2.48
N TYR A 238 -33.00 30.80 2.76
CA TYR A 238 -32.02 30.26 1.81
C TYR A 238 -31.20 29.13 2.46
N GLY A 239 -30.60 28.29 1.62
CA GLY A 239 -29.75 27.18 2.00
C GLY A 239 -28.45 27.20 1.19
N ILE A 240 -27.38 26.65 1.75
CA ILE A 240 -26.13 26.40 1.01
C ILE A 240 -25.85 24.90 1.09
N THR A 241 -25.84 24.25 -0.06
CA THR A 241 -25.60 22.81 -0.21
C THR A 241 -24.24 22.58 -0.82
N ALA A 242 -23.41 21.75 -0.18
CA ALA A 242 -22.22 21.18 -0.79
C ALA A 242 -22.60 19.91 -1.55
N HIS A 243 -22.32 19.89 -2.85
CA HIS A 243 -22.47 18.74 -3.72
C HIS A 243 -21.12 18.07 -3.89
N VAL A 244 -20.99 16.82 -3.44
CA VAL A 244 -19.73 16.09 -3.34
C VAL A 244 -19.80 14.83 -4.20
N VAL A 245 -18.74 14.55 -4.94
CA VAL A 245 -18.58 13.35 -5.77
C VAL A 245 -17.22 12.73 -5.50
N PHE A 246 -17.19 11.49 -5.03
CA PHE A 246 -15.96 10.71 -4.88
C PHE A 246 -15.66 9.94 -6.16
N SER A 247 -14.38 9.83 -6.51
CA SER A 247 -13.91 9.01 -7.63
C SER A 247 -13.02 7.86 -7.14
N PRO A 248 -13.04 6.68 -7.78
CA PRO A 248 -13.67 6.40 -9.07
C PRO A 248 -15.16 6.03 -8.99
N GLY A 249 -15.67 5.54 -7.85
CA GLY A 249 -17.01 4.97 -7.73
C GLY A 249 -18.19 5.94 -7.92
N GLN A 250 -17.94 7.22 -8.19
CA GLN A 250 -18.94 8.26 -8.48
C GLN A 250 -19.99 8.43 -7.37
N GLN A 251 -19.66 8.06 -6.12
CA GLN A 251 -20.57 8.20 -4.98
C GLN A 251 -20.84 9.68 -4.72
N ARG A 252 -22.13 10.03 -4.63
CA ARG A 252 -22.58 11.43 -4.50
C ARG A 252 -23.18 11.70 -3.13
N HIS A 253 -22.84 12.84 -2.56
CA HIS A 253 -23.46 13.38 -1.36
C HIS A 253 -23.92 14.82 -1.59
N ALA A 254 -25.05 15.18 -0.99
CA ALA A 254 -25.51 16.56 -0.92
C ALA A 254 -25.76 16.89 0.56
N VAL A 255 -24.98 17.82 1.11
CA VAL A 255 -25.04 18.16 2.54
C VAL A 255 -25.18 19.66 2.75
N SER A 256 -26.01 20.06 3.71
CA SER A 256 -26.13 21.47 4.08
C SER A 256 -24.85 21.93 4.80
N VAL A 257 -24.29 23.05 4.35
CA VAL A 257 -23.13 23.72 4.97
C VAL A 257 -23.47 25.16 5.37
N ARG A 258 -24.76 25.53 5.38
CA ARG A 258 -25.18 26.88 5.75
C ARG A 258 -24.80 27.21 7.18
N ASP A 259 -25.28 26.42 8.14
CA ASP A 259 -25.22 26.80 9.56
C ASP A 259 -24.01 26.22 10.30
N SER A 260 -23.43 25.15 9.76
CA SER A 260 -22.33 24.42 10.38
C SER A 260 -21.51 23.68 9.34
N ALA A 261 -20.34 23.21 9.75
CA ALA A 261 -19.60 22.21 8.99
C ALA A 261 -20.44 20.94 8.80
N ALA A 262 -20.24 20.25 7.68
CA ALA A 262 -20.86 18.96 7.40
C ALA A 262 -19.79 17.85 7.40
N THR A 263 -20.08 16.71 8.01
CA THR A 263 -19.19 15.53 8.00
C THR A 263 -19.84 14.40 7.22
N ILE A 264 -19.10 13.79 6.30
CA ILE A 264 -19.52 12.63 5.51
C ILE A 264 -18.44 11.55 5.52
N PRO A 265 -18.81 10.25 5.45
CA PRO A 265 -17.83 9.18 5.31
C PRO A 265 -17.15 9.26 3.94
N VAL A 266 -15.87 8.89 3.88
CA VAL A 266 -15.11 8.75 2.64
C VAL A 266 -15.21 7.29 2.18
N PRO A 267 -15.69 7.02 0.95
CA PRO A 267 -15.75 5.65 0.43
C PRO A 267 -14.38 4.95 0.46
N ASN A 268 -14.36 3.63 0.66
CA ASN A 268 -13.12 2.83 0.72
C ASN A 268 -12.34 2.80 -0.60
N ASP A 269 -13.02 3.08 -1.71
CA ASP A 269 -12.43 3.18 -3.04
C ASP A 269 -12.01 4.60 -3.41
N ALA A 270 -12.33 5.61 -2.59
CA ALA A 270 -12.07 7.01 -2.92
C ALA A 270 -10.57 7.28 -3.17
N ARG A 271 -10.27 7.87 -4.31
CA ARG A 271 -8.94 8.36 -4.74
C ARG A 271 -8.90 9.88 -4.86
N SER A 272 -10.06 10.50 -5.08
CA SER A 272 -10.22 11.94 -5.07
C SER A 272 -11.66 12.31 -4.72
N VAL A 273 -11.86 13.58 -4.38
CA VAL A 273 -13.18 14.16 -4.18
C VAL A 273 -13.30 15.43 -5.01
N ALA A 274 -14.40 15.56 -5.75
CA ALA A 274 -14.80 16.77 -6.44
C ALA A 274 -16.01 17.37 -5.75
N LEU A 275 -16.04 18.69 -5.53
CA LEU A 275 -17.19 19.35 -4.96
C LEU A 275 -17.45 20.76 -5.49
N TYR A 276 -18.70 21.20 -5.40
CA TYR A 276 -19.14 22.56 -5.65
C TYR A 276 -20.27 22.93 -4.68
N PHE A 277 -20.57 24.22 -4.56
CA PHE A 277 -21.60 24.71 -3.65
C PHE A 277 -22.73 25.37 -4.41
N GLU A 278 -23.95 25.20 -3.91
CA GLU A 278 -25.16 25.79 -4.47
C GLU A 278 -25.90 26.54 -3.37
N ASN A 279 -26.27 27.79 -3.63
CA ASN A 279 -27.19 28.56 -2.80
C ASN A 279 -28.56 28.62 -3.47
N THR A 280 -29.58 28.19 -2.75
CA THR A 280 -30.98 28.22 -3.20
C THR A 280 -31.83 29.00 -2.21
N SER A 281 -32.89 29.65 -2.69
CA SER A 281 -33.83 30.39 -1.82
C SER A 281 -35.28 30.06 -2.10
N ALA A 282 -36.15 30.35 -1.13
CA ALA A 282 -37.60 30.20 -1.25
C ALA A 282 -38.22 31.06 -2.38
N SER A 283 -37.49 32.05 -2.91
CA SER A 283 -37.92 32.86 -4.04
C SER A 283 -37.65 32.24 -5.41
N GLY A 284 -36.96 31.09 -5.46
CA GLY A 284 -36.52 30.42 -6.68
C GLY A 284 -35.16 30.88 -7.21
N CYS A 285 -34.49 31.84 -6.54
CA CYS A 285 -33.11 32.24 -6.90
C CYS A 285 -32.11 31.10 -6.65
N GLN A 286 -31.18 30.89 -7.59
CA GLN A 286 -30.05 29.96 -7.48
C GLN A 286 -28.71 30.64 -7.81
N ALA A 287 -27.66 30.26 -7.10
CA ALA A 287 -26.29 30.69 -7.37
C ALA A 287 -25.31 29.56 -7.02
N TRP A 288 -24.11 29.58 -7.61
CA TRP A 288 -23.09 28.55 -7.42
C TRP A 288 -21.75 29.15 -7.02
N ASP A 289 -21.01 28.44 -6.17
CA ASP A 289 -19.59 28.67 -5.92
C ASP A 289 -18.80 27.42 -6.38
N SER A 290 -17.93 27.65 -7.35
CA SER A 290 -17.10 26.64 -8.02
C SER A 290 -15.74 27.27 -8.37
N ASN A 291 -14.77 26.44 -8.76
CA ASN A 291 -13.45 26.88 -9.22
C ASN A 291 -13.52 27.41 -10.66
N PHE A 292 -14.09 28.62 -10.82
CA PHE A 292 -14.26 29.30 -12.11
C PHE A 292 -15.00 28.44 -13.16
N GLY A 293 -16.09 27.80 -12.74
CA GLY A 293 -16.89 26.90 -13.60
C GLY A 293 -16.48 25.43 -13.51
N ASN A 294 -15.38 25.10 -12.84
CA ASN A 294 -14.97 23.73 -12.54
C ASN A 294 -15.26 23.35 -11.08
N ASN A 295 -15.36 22.06 -10.77
CA ASN A 295 -15.44 21.60 -9.38
C ASN A 295 -14.10 21.83 -8.66
N TYR A 296 -14.15 22.05 -7.35
CA TYR A 296 -12.98 21.95 -6.49
C TYR A 296 -12.59 20.48 -6.36
N VAL A 297 -11.34 20.13 -6.68
CA VAL A 297 -10.86 18.74 -6.63
C VAL A 297 -9.75 18.61 -5.59
N PHE A 298 -9.85 17.60 -4.74
CA PHE A 298 -8.83 17.24 -3.76
C PHE A 298 -8.49 15.75 -3.89
N ASP A 299 -7.20 15.45 -3.97
CA ASP A 299 -6.72 14.08 -4.00
C ASP A 299 -6.78 13.46 -2.60
N ALA A 300 -7.15 12.19 -2.55
CA ALA A 300 -7.03 11.39 -1.35
C ALA A 300 -5.55 10.99 -1.17
N LEU A 301 -5.03 11.13 0.05
CA LEU A 301 -3.76 10.56 0.46
C LEU A 301 -3.97 9.07 0.67
N VAL A 302 -3.81 8.31 -0.41
CA VAL A 302 -3.65 6.87 -0.35
C VAL A 302 -2.19 6.53 -0.10
N PRO A 303 -1.88 5.50 0.71
CA PRO A 303 -0.59 4.85 0.69
C PRO A 303 -0.14 4.66 -0.76
N PRO A 304 1.13 4.97 -1.10
CA PRO A 304 1.61 4.77 -2.43
C PRO A 304 1.43 3.33 -2.85
N GLN A 305 1.10 3.18 -4.12
CA GLN A 305 0.94 1.91 -4.77
C GLN A 305 2.20 1.02 -4.65
N TRP A 306 3.37 1.65 -4.68
CA TRP A 306 4.63 0.96 -4.41
C TRP A 306 5.60 1.87 -3.68
N MET A 307 6.37 1.26 -2.78
CA MET A 307 7.51 1.88 -2.12
C MET A 307 8.70 0.93 -2.29
N GLY A 308 9.74 1.42 -2.95
CA GLY A 308 10.97 0.68 -3.19
C GLY A 308 11.75 0.40 -1.91
N GLU A 309 12.64 -0.59 -2.01
CA GLU A 309 13.56 -0.92 -0.93
C GLU A 309 14.37 0.30 -0.47
N VAL A 310 14.50 0.44 0.85
CA VAL A 310 15.38 1.46 1.42
C VAL A 310 16.82 0.99 1.27
N ARG A 311 17.67 1.83 0.69
CA ARG A 311 19.11 1.59 0.58
C ARG A 311 19.86 2.62 1.39
N THR A 312 20.87 2.17 2.12
CA THR A 312 21.77 3.05 2.87
C THR A 312 23.10 3.18 2.14
N LEU A 313 23.51 4.42 1.89
CA LEU A 313 24.76 4.76 1.22
C LEU A 313 25.63 5.62 2.12
N ILE A 314 26.77 5.07 2.54
CA ILE A 314 27.82 5.77 3.28
C ILE A 314 29.10 5.65 2.45
N THR A 315 29.51 6.75 1.82
CA THR A 315 30.65 6.74 0.89
C THR A 315 31.39 8.07 0.85
N ARG A 316 32.65 8.04 0.41
CA ARG A 316 33.46 9.24 0.10
C ARG A 316 33.13 9.85 -1.26
N ASP A 317 32.44 9.09 -2.12
CA ASP A 317 32.00 9.59 -3.41
C ASP A 317 31.04 10.78 -3.22
N THR A 318 31.10 11.72 -4.15
CA THR A 318 30.24 12.90 -4.25
C THR A 318 29.27 12.81 -5.43
N SER A 319 29.18 11.64 -6.07
CA SER A 319 28.24 11.35 -7.14
C SER A 319 26.79 11.32 -6.63
N ASP A 320 25.90 10.61 -7.32
CA ASP A 320 24.49 10.57 -6.97
C ASP A 320 24.29 10.09 -5.51
N PRO A 321 23.64 10.90 -4.65
CA PRO A 321 23.46 10.62 -3.21
C PRO A 321 22.67 9.36 -2.90
N CYS A 322 22.05 8.73 -3.91
CA CYS A 322 21.22 7.54 -3.78
C CYS A 322 21.63 6.41 -4.74
N GLN A 323 22.70 6.56 -5.52
CA GLN A 323 23.14 5.51 -6.44
C GLN A 323 24.00 4.47 -5.71
N GLY A 324 23.50 3.23 -5.65
CA GLY A 324 24.18 2.13 -4.99
C GLY A 324 23.74 1.97 -3.53
N GLY A 325 24.71 1.72 -2.64
CA GLY A 325 24.43 1.44 -1.23
C GLY A 325 23.97 0.00 -0.97
N VAL A 326 23.77 -0.31 0.30
CA VAL A 326 23.31 -1.64 0.76
C VAL A 326 21.84 -1.58 1.17
N PRO A 327 21.06 -2.66 0.95
CA PRO A 327 19.73 -2.81 1.53
C PRO A 327 19.69 -2.48 3.02
N ALA A 328 18.76 -1.64 3.46
CA ALA A 328 18.63 -1.22 4.86
C ALA A 328 18.31 -2.38 5.82
N GLN A 329 17.82 -3.50 5.30
CA GLN A 329 17.58 -4.75 6.03
C GLN A 329 18.89 -5.35 6.57
N GLN A 330 20.03 -5.05 5.93
CA GLN A 330 21.36 -5.43 6.43
C GLN A 330 21.84 -4.51 7.57
N GLY A 331 21.10 -3.43 7.81
CA GLY A 331 21.45 -2.34 8.70
C GLY A 331 22.61 -1.49 8.19
N PHE A 332 23.04 -0.54 9.03
CA PHE A 332 24.18 0.31 8.74
C PHE A 332 25.07 0.51 9.97
N SER A 333 26.33 0.83 9.73
CA SER A 333 27.26 1.35 10.75
C SER A 333 27.66 2.76 10.37
N PHE A 334 27.37 3.73 11.25
CA PHE A 334 27.79 5.11 11.10
C PHE A 334 28.79 5.46 12.22
N ASP A 335 30.06 5.28 11.91
CA ASP A 335 31.17 5.40 12.85
C ASP A 335 31.93 6.74 12.73
N THR A 336 33.04 6.85 13.45
CA THR A 336 33.91 8.04 13.45
C THR A 336 34.50 8.32 12.08
N TRP A 337 34.80 7.28 11.28
CA TRP A 337 35.25 7.46 9.91
C TRP A 337 34.12 8.01 9.04
N ALA A 338 32.92 7.44 9.11
CA ALA A 338 31.77 7.90 8.32
C ALA A 338 31.46 9.37 8.64
N ARG A 339 31.49 9.74 9.92
CA ARG A 339 31.28 11.11 10.40
C ARG A 339 32.30 12.09 9.82
N GLN A 340 33.58 11.72 9.79
CA GLN A 340 34.66 12.61 9.34
C GLN A 340 34.90 12.60 7.83
N ARG A 341 34.62 11.48 7.16
CA ARG A 341 35.15 11.21 5.81
C ARG A 341 34.09 10.94 4.76
N ALA A 342 32.91 10.44 5.13
CA ALA A 342 31.88 10.21 4.14
C ALA A 342 31.43 11.55 3.55
N ALA A 343 31.34 11.66 2.23
CA ALA A 343 30.67 12.79 1.61
C ALA A 343 29.15 12.56 1.64
N ILE A 344 28.72 11.34 1.31
CA ILE A 344 27.32 10.92 1.32
C ILE A 344 27.08 9.98 2.51
N ALA A 345 25.98 10.21 3.23
CA ALA A 345 25.54 9.40 4.36
C ALA A 345 24.01 9.42 4.45
N ASN A 346 23.35 8.75 3.51
CA ASN A 346 21.91 8.86 3.32
C ASN A 346 21.23 7.50 3.34
N GLY A 347 19.97 7.48 3.75
CA GLY A 347 19.01 6.45 3.35
C GLY A 347 18.17 6.98 2.18
N CYS A 348 18.00 6.16 1.14
CA CYS A 348 17.23 6.50 -0.05
C CYS A 348 16.22 5.40 -0.39
N PHE A 349 15.09 5.81 -0.96
CA PHE A 349 14.07 4.89 -1.48
C PHE A 349 13.22 5.61 -2.53
N GLU A 350 12.44 4.83 -3.26
CA GLU A 350 11.58 5.32 -4.34
C GLU A 350 10.12 5.06 -4.02
N VAL A 351 9.25 5.87 -4.59
CA VAL A 351 7.80 5.81 -4.39
C VAL A 351 7.12 5.91 -5.74
N TYR A 352 6.17 5.04 -6.00
CA TYR A 352 5.32 5.08 -7.18
C TYR A 352 3.85 5.18 -6.78
N GLN A 353 3.14 6.11 -7.40
CA GLN A 353 1.70 6.31 -7.26
C GLN A 353 1.14 6.76 -8.62
N PRO A 354 0.28 5.96 -9.29
CA PRO A 354 -0.31 6.34 -10.57
C PRO A 354 -1.12 7.63 -10.49
N GLY A 355 -1.08 8.40 -11.58
CA GLY A 355 -1.67 9.73 -11.68
C GLY A 355 -0.97 10.80 -10.84
N LEU A 356 0.07 10.43 -10.08
CA LEU A 356 0.80 11.34 -9.20
C LEU A 356 2.29 11.38 -9.54
N THR A 357 3.00 10.26 -9.42
CA THR A 357 4.45 10.21 -9.67
C THR A 357 4.82 9.95 -11.12
N ASP A 358 3.86 9.49 -11.95
CA ASP A 358 4.00 9.12 -13.35
C ASP A 358 3.89 10.30 -14.33
N ARG A 359 3.63 11.51 -13.83
CA ARG A 359 3.60 12.75 -14.62
C ARG A 359 4.55 13.79 -14.05
N ASP A 360 4.90 14.76 -14.88
CA ASP A 360 5.64 15.94 -14.43
C ASP A 360 4.73 16.82 -13.58
N ASP A 361 5.11 16.96 -12.31
CA ASP A 361 4.38 17.74 -11.33
C ASP A 361 5.39 18.53 -10.48
N PRO A 362 5.50 19.85 -10.66
CA PRO A 362 6.46 20.67 -9.92
C PRO A 362 6.17 20.69 -8.40
N ASP A 363 4.95 20.34 -8.01
CA ASP A 363 4.49 20.33 -6.61
C ASP A 363 4.41 18.91 -6.03
N LEU A 364 4.98 17.90 -6.71
CA LEU A 364 4.95 16.50 -6.27
C LEU A 364 5.39 16.33 -4.82
N TRP A 365 6.42 17.07 -4.41
CA TRP A 365 6.99 17.04 -3.07
C TRP A 365 6.00 17.49 -1.97
N GLN A 366 4.96 18.26 -2.32
CA GLN A 366 3.90 18.67 -1.39
C GLN A 366 2.74 17.66 -1.34
N LYS A 367 2.62 16.81 -2.37
CA LYS A 367 1.49 15.89 -2.54
C LYS A 367 1.71 14.53 -1.88
N LEU A 368 2.96 14.20 -1.56
CA LEU A 368 3.34 13.00 -0.80
C LEU A 368 3.82 13.40 0.59
N ASP A 369 3.11 12.94 1.63
CA ASP A 369 3.52 13.13 3.02
C ASP A 369 4.53 12.07 3.43
N VAL A 370 5.82 12.35 3.20
CA VAL A 370 6.92 11.43 3.49
C VAL A 370 7.58 11.75 4.83
N LYS A 371 7.57 10.77 5.73
CA LYS A 371 8.10 10.88 7.10
C LYS A 371 9.04 9.73 7.43
N LEU A 372 10.13 10.06 8.11
CA LEU A 372 11.01 9.14 8.82
C LEU A 372 10.53 9.08 10.26
N HIS A 373 10.18 7.89 10.72
CA HIS A 373 9.90 7.62 12.12
C HIS A 373 11.08 6.87 12.70
N TRP A 374 11.71 7.43 13.71
CA TRP A 374 12.95 6.90 14.25
C TRP A 374 13.01 6.98 15.77
N ARG A 375 13.86 6.15 16.37
CA ARG A 375 14.16 6.18 17.81
C ARG A 375 15.52 5.56 18.06
N TYR A 376 16.13 5.90 19.20
CA TYR A 376 17.24 5.12 19.72
C TYR A 376 16.72 3.96 20.56
N VAL A 377 17.39 2.81 20.49
CA VAL A 377 17.03 1.64 21.32
C VAL A 377 17.11 2.04 22.78
N GLY A 378 16.02 1.78 23.52
CA GLY A 378 15.81 2.24 24.90
C GLY A 378 14.74 3.34 25.00
N GLN A 379 14.45 4.06 23.93
CA GLN A 379 13.32 4.98 23.87
C GLN A 379 12.03 4.25 23.52
N GLN A 380 10.93 4.62 24.18
CA GLN A 380 9.60 4.08 23.87
C GLN A 380 8.93 4.81 22.70
N ALA A 381 9.03 6.14 22.69
CA ALA A 381 8.38 6.99 21.69
C ALA A 381 9.19 7.07 20.40
N TRP A 382 8.48 7.05 19.26
CA TRP A 382 9.05 7.39 17.96
C TRP A 382 9.13 8.90 17.81
N GLN A 383 10.28 9.38 17.35
CA GLN A 383 10.44 10.71 16.79
C GLN A 383 10.06 10.69 15.31
N THR A 384 9.62 11.82 14.79
CA THR A 384 9.18 11.93 13.38
C THR A 384 9.80 13.16 12.73
N THR A 385 10.40 12.96 11.56
CA THR A 385 10.95 14.04 10.72
C THR A 385 10.49 13.87 9.28
N HIS A 386 10.35 14.98 8.54
CA HIS A 386 10.05 14.90 7.11
C HIS A 386 11.27 14.41 6.32
N VAL A 387 11.01 13.67 5.25
CA VAL A 387 12.05 13.19 4.34
C VAL A 387 12.12 14.10 3.13
N ASN A 388 13.33 14.42 2.69
CA ASN A 388 13.53 15.32 1.56
C ASN A 388 13.23 14.60 0.25
N PHE A 389 12.43 15.25 -0.60
CA PHE A 389 12.32 14.88 -2.01
C PHE A 389 13.68 15.14 -2.69
N ASP A 390 14.19 14.14 -3.42
CA ASP A 390 15.45 14.24 -4.14
C ASP A 390 15.20 14.62 -5.60
N ARG A 391 14.57 13.73 -6.37
CA ARG A 391 14.15 13.94 -7.76
C ARG A 391 13.21 12.84 -8.25
N ARG A 392 12.69 12.98 -9.47
CA ARG A 392 12.04 11.87 -10.17
C ARG A 392 13.07 10.94 -10.83
N ILE A 393 12.80 9.64 -10.80
CA ILE A 393 13.56 8.59 -11.51
C ILE A 393 12.55 7.81 -12.34
N GLY A 394 12.50 8.05 -13.65
CA GLY A 394 11.43 7.54 -14.50
C GLY A 394 10.06 8.00 -13.98
N ASN A 395 9.19 7.04 -13.66
CA ASN A 395 7.86 7.30 -13.10
C ASN A 395 7.81 7.35 -11.56
N ASN A 396 8.97 7.26 -10.90
CA ASN A 396 9.06 7.19 -9.44
C ASN A 396 9.51 8.53 -8.85
N ALA A 397 9.02 8.84 -7.64
CA ALA A 397 9.56 9.89 -6.78
C ALA A 397 10.64 9.30 -5.87
N ARG A 398 11.87 9.80 -5.96
CA ARG A 398 12.97 9.38 -5.08
C ARG A 398 13.08 10.32 -3.88
N TYR A 399 13.22 9.73 -2.71
CA TYR A 399 13.34 10.42 -1.43
C TYR A 399 14.65 10.06 -0.74
N ARG A 400 15.16 10.99 0.07
CA ARG A 400 16.37 10.77 0.88
C ARG A 400 16.27 11.43 2.25
N PHE A 401 16.83 10.76 3.26
CA PHE A 401 17.10 11.34 4.58
C PHE A 401 18.57 11.19 4.94
N GLY A 402 19.13 12.19 5.64
CA GLY A 402 20.52 12.17 6.07
C GLY A 402 20.69 11.44 7.39
N LEU A 403 21.64 10.50 7.47
CA LEU A 403 22.00 9.84 8.73
C LEU A 403 22.61 10.81 9.74
N ARG A 404 23.19 11.91 9.27
CA ARG A 404 23.75 12.98 10.12
C ARG A 404 22.68 13.75 10.87
N ASP A 405 21.47 13.85 10.30
CA ASP A 405 20.36 14.59 10.91
C ASP A 405 19.83 13.88 12.17
N VAL A 406 20.07 12.56 12.25
CA VAL A 406 19.66 11.68 13.34
C VAL A 406 20.85 11.08 14.09
N ASP A 407 22.04 11.67 13.97
CA ASP A 407 23.26 11.21 14.63
C ASP A 407 23.27 11.66 16.11
N PRO A 408 23.25 10.72 17.09
CA PRO A 408 23.28 11.05 18.50
C PRO A 408 24.63 11.60 18.98
N PHE A 409 25.70 11.41 18.19
CA PHE A 409 27.05 11.88 18.50
C PHE A 409 27.46 13.10 17.67
N ARG A 410 26.51 13.84 17.10
CA ARG A 410 26.81 15.06 16.36
C ARG A 410 27.49 16.11 17.27
N PRO A 411 28.35 16.99 16.73
CA PRO A 411 29.07 17.98 17.54
C PRO A 411 28.11 18.83 18.39
N TYR A 412 28.51 19.08 19.63
CA TYR A 412 27.76 19.90 20.61
C TYR A 412 26.38 19.35 20.99
N HIS A 413 26.17 18.04 20.82
CA HIS A 413 24.94 17.37 21.21
C HIS A 413 25.24 16.21 22.16
N CYS A 414 24.47 16.12 23.24
CA CYS A 414 24.56 14.99 24.16
C CYS A 414 23.54 13.93 23.76
N PRO A 415 23.95 12.65 23.67
CA PRO A 415 23.03 11.59 23.32
C PRO A 415 21.83 11.52 24.26
N GLU A 416 20.64 11.36 23.67
CA GLU A 416 19.37 11.26 24.40
C GLU A 416 19.20 9.92 25.15
N VAL A 417 20.08 8.96 24.89
CA VAL A 417 20.16 7.67 25.57
C VAL A 417 21.59 7.36 25.96
N THR A 418 21.76 6.61 27.05
CA THR A 418 23.07 6.17 27.50
C THR A 418 23.72 5.27 26.44
N PRO A 419 24.90 5.61 25.90
CA PRO A 419 25.61 4.75 24.97
C PRO A 419 26.16 3.50 25.66
N THR A 420 26.23 2.39 24.92
CA THR A 420 26.90 1.17 25.37
C THR A 420 28.36 1.22 24.95
N THR A 421 29.27 0.97 25.89
CA THR A 421 30.70 0.88 25.56
C THR A 421 31.02 -0.47 24.91
N THR A 422 31.82 -0.48 23.85
CA THR A 422 32.28 -1.72 23.21
C THR A 422 33.18 -2.53 24.14
N ALA A 423 33.31 -3.84 23.89
CA ALA A 423 34.05 -4.75 24.77
C ALA A 423 35.54 -4.39 24.94
N ASP A 424 36.13 -3.70 23.96
CA ASP A 424 37.51 -3.20 24.00
C ASP A 424 37.66 -1.87 24.77
N GLY A 425 36.57 -1.28 25.24
CA GLY A 425 36.57 0.00 25.95
C GLY A 425 36.89 1.22 25.06
N MET A 426 37.02 1.05 23.75
CA MET A 426 37.47 2.13 22.86
C MET A 426 36.33 2.98 22.30
N TYR A 427 35.14 2.39 22.12
CA TYR A 427 34.02 3.05 21.46
C TYR A 427 32.74 3.06 22.30
N SER A 428 31.93 4.08 22.07
CA SER A 428 30.55 4.22 22.54
C SER A 428 29.59 3.98 21.37
N GLN A 429 28.57 3.16 21.58
CA GLN A 429 27.60 2.75 20.56
C GLN A 429 26.18 3.06 20.99
N ILE A 430 25.38 3.53 20.04
CA ILE A 430 23.92 3.67 20.18
C ILE A 430 23.27 2.99 18.99
N ARG A 431 22.35 2.07 19.30
CA ARG A 431 21.54 1.41 18.28
C ARG A 431 20.33 2.28 17.93
N PHE A 432 20.06 2.39 16.65
CA PHE A 432 19.03 3.21 16.04
C PHE A 432 18.01 2.30 15.34
N GLU A 433 16.74 2.63 15.46
CA GLU A 433 15.64 1.96 14.77
C GLU A 433 14.82 2.97 13.98
N TYR A 434 14.37 2.59 12.79
CA TYR A 434 13.53 3.47 11.97
C TYR A 434 12.57 2.71 11.04
N TYR A 435 11.52 3.41 10.62
CA TYR A 435 10.68 3.05 9.48
C TYR A 435 10.25 4.33 8.76
N LEU A 436 9.77 4.18 7.53
CA LEU A 436 9.29 5.31 6.74
C LEU A 436 7.77 5.23 6.62
N SER A 437 7.11 6.36 6.46
CA SER A 437 5.73 6.38 6.01
C SER A 437 5.55 7.37 4.87
N VAL A 438 4.74 6.98 3.88
CA VAL A 438 4.28 7.86 2.82
C VAL A 438 2.76 7.83 2.80
N ASN A 439 2.11 8.99 2.97
CA ASN A 439 0.65 9.09 3.04
C ASN A 439 0.02 8.10 4.04
N GLY A 440 0.70 7.86 5.16
CA GLY A 440 0.29 6.89 6.19
C GLY A 440 0.63 5.42 5.89
N GLY A 441 0.95 5.06 4.65
CA GLY A 441 1.49 3.75 4.30
C GLY A 441 2.90 3.56 4.87
N GLN A 442 3.15 2.47 5.58
CA GLN A 442 4.44 2.24 6.25
C GLN A 442 5.36 1.35 5.39
N LEU A 443 6.59 1.79 5.20
CA LEU A 443 7.67 1.00 4.62
C LEU A 443 8.55 0.47 5.75
N ARG A 444 8.53 -0.85 5.94
CA ARG A 444 9.22 -1.60 7.00
C ARG A 444 9.91 -2.84 6.42
N PRO A 445 10.94 -3.39 7.10
CA PRO A 445 11.54 -4.66 6.67
C PRO A 445 10.58 -5.85 6.86
N ALA A 446 9.65 -5.76 7.80
CA ALA A 446 8.59 -6.72 8.07
C ALA A 446 7.45 -6.03 8.84
N PRO A 447 6.24 -6.61 8.90
CA PRO A 447 5.14 -6.11 9.74
C PRO A 447 5.57 -5.85 11.18
N GLY A 448 5.37 -4.62 11.67
CA GLY A 448 5.81 -4.20 13.01
C GLY A 448 7.33 -4.09 13.22
N GLY A 449 8.13 -4.59 12.28
CA GLY A 449 9.59 -4.50 12.30
C GLY A 449 10.09 -3.09 11.98
N ALA A 450 11.35 -2.82 12.33
CA ALA A 450 12.03 -1.59 12.02
C ALA A 450 13.38 -1.90 11.38
N TYR A 451 13.79 -1.06 10.43
CA TYR A 451 15.18 -1.04 9.99
C TYR A 451 16.06 -0.63 11.18
N ALA A 452 17.31 -1.08 11.20
CA ALA A 452 18.20 -0.79 12.31
C ALA A 452 19.58 -0.36 11.83
N GLY A 453 20.26 0.44 12.63
CA GLY A 453 21.67 0.79 12.41
C GLY A 453 22.36 1.07 13.74
N THR A 454 23.66 1.28 13.69
CA THR A 454 24.46 1.59 14.86
C THR A 454 25.28 2.84 14.61
N PHE A 455 25.14 3.83 15.49
CA PHE A 455 26.03 4.96 15.57
C PHE A 455 27.17 4.63 16.52
N THR A 456 28.40 4.93 16.13
CA THR A 456 29.60 4.68 16.94
C THR A 456 30.45 5.96 17.05
N ASP A 457 30.99 6.23 18.24
CA ASP A 457 32.00 7.28 18.47
C ASP A 457 33.05 6.80 19.49
N TYR A 458 34.13 7.56 19.70
CA TYR A 458 35.11 7.31 20.76
C TYR A 458 34.49 7.60 22.14
N VAL A 459 34.85 6.80 23.15
CA VAL A 459 34.38 6.98 24.54
C VAL A 459 34.68 8.39 25.08
N ASN A 460 35.79 9.01 24.66
CA ASN A 460 36.14 10.36 25.11
C ASN A 460 35.29 11.46 24.49
N GLY A 461 34.57 11.17 23.38
CA GLY A 461 33.71 12.14 22.71
C GLY A 461 32.48 12.54 23.54
N THR A 462 32.06 11.67 24.47
CA THR A 462 30.84 11.85 25.28
C THR A 462 31.12 12.39 26.70
N GLN A 463 32.39 12.56 27.09
CA GLN A 463 32.80 12.90 28.46
C GLN A 463 32.38 14.31 28.93
N ASN A 464 31.88 15.16 28.03
CA ASN A 464 31.40 16.52 28.36
C ASN A 464 29.88 16.61 28.48
N CYS A 465 29.17 15.48 28.57
CA CYS A 465 27.73 15.46 28.80
C CYS A 465 27.41 15.40 30.30
N PRO A 466 26.60 16.34 30.81
CA PRO A 466 26.32 16.48 32.24
C PRO A 466 25.52 15.32 32.85
#